data_AF-C3NIM6-F1
#
_entry.id   AF-C3NIM6-F1
#
_cell.length_a   1.000
_cell.length_b   1.000
_cell.length_c   1.000
_cell.angle_alpha   90.00
_cell.angle_beta   90.00
_cell.angle_gamma   90.00
#
_symmetry.space_group_name_H-M   'P 1'
#
loop_
_entity.id
_entity.type
_entity.pdbx_description
1 polymer ?
#
loop_
_entity_poly.entity_id
_entity_poly.type
_entity_poly.pdbx_seq_one_letter_code
_entity_poly.pdbx_strand_id
1 'polypeptide(L)'
;MGNAEIITNAKKKLEQFLGFSFLSPLVIEISIPFYGFYKDNVVAIGYFGDYEYELERTLIHELAHFIQDKICKPKFPYLHMIIEGIPLLFGIGNGKLLGYYQFVEGFATWIDEEIMGYRGDEYWFSVPKYYFKVYYKGAEIFRKLGKKEAIEYGLTDREFCKDPQKYKLLRTISISN
;
A
#
# COMPACT_ATOMS: atom_id res chain seq x y z
N MET A 1 -4.42 15.85 17.25
CA MET A 1 -3.69 16.55 16.17
C MET A 1 -4.66 16.88 15.04
N GLY A 2 -4.37 17.87 14.19
CA GLY A 2 -5.22 18.12 13.01
C GLY A 2 -4.92 17.11 11.89
N ASN A 3 -5.89 16.79 11.03
CA ASN A 3 -5.72 15.85 9.91
C ASN A 3 -4.51 16.18 9.01
N ALA A 4 -4.24 17.47 8.77
CA ALA A 4 -3.09 17.92 7.98
C ALA A 4 -1.73 17.51 8.60
N GLU A 5 -1.65 17.50 9.93
CA GLU A 5 -0.45 17.08 10.66
C GLU A 5 -0.25 15.56 10.56
N ILE A 6 -1.34 14.79 10.67
CA ILE A 6 -1.33 13.33 10.53
C ILE A 6 -0.91 12.93 9.10
N ILE A 7 -1.45 13.59 8.08
CA ILE A 7 -1.04 13.38 6.68
C ILE A 7 0.46 13.63 6.49
N THR A 8 0.98 14.70 7.09
CA THR A 8 2.40 15.06 7.02
C THR A 8 3.28 14.01 7.70
N ASN A 9 2.86 13.53 8.88
CA ASN A 9 3.60 12.52 9.64
C ASN A 9 3.58 11.15 8.95
N ALA A 10 2.43 10.72 8.42
CA ALA A 10 2.31 9.49 7.64
C ALA A 10 3.28 9.48 6.46
N LYS A 11 3.32 10.58 5.69
CA LYS A 11 4.26 10.74 4.58
C LYS A 11 5.71 10.64 5.06
N LYS A 12 6.08 11.39 6.11
CA LYS A 12 7.45 11.43 6.63
C LYS A 12 7.91 10.04 7.10
N LYS A 13 7.05 9.28 7.79
CA LYS A 13 7.34 7.90 8.21
C LYS A 13 7.59 7.00 6.99
N LEU A 14 6.76 7.12 5.95
CA LEU A 14 6.93 6.34 4.73
C LEU A 14 8.22 6.70 3.99
N GLU A 15 8.56 7.99 3.85
CA GLU A 15 9.82 8.44 3.23
C GLU A 15 11.03 7.92 3.99
N GLN A 16 11.00 7.97 5.33
CA GLN A 16 12.04 7.40 6.18
C GLN A 16 12.17 5.87 6.01
N PHE A 17 11.04 5.17 5.91
CA PHE A 17 11.04 3.73 5.70
C PHE A 17 11.64 3.36 4.34
N LEU A 18 11.24 4.06 3.27
CA LEU A 18 11.67 3.81 1.90
C LEU A 18 13.09 4.31 1.60
N GLY A 19 13.57 5.31 2.35
CA GLY A 19 14.89 5.92 2.15
C GLY A 19 14.95 6.92 0.99
N PHE A 20 13.81 7.44 0.54
CA PHE A 20 13.73 8.48 -0.49
C PHE A 20 12.47 9.34 -0.32
N SER A 21 12.51 10.56 -0.85
CA SER A 21 11.38 11.49 -0.84
C SER A 21 10.50 11.34 -2.09
N PHE A 22 9.22 11.73 -1.97
CA PHE A 22 8.26 11.66 -3.07
C PHE A 22 7.25 12.81 -3.05
N LEU A 23 6.62 13.04 -4.21
CA LEU A 23 5.54 14.04 -4.33
C LEU A 23 4.30 13.56 -3.59
N SER A 24 3.67 14.45 -2.81
CA SER A 24 2.43 14.09 -2.13
C SER A 24 1.29 13.95 -3.15
N PRO A 25 0.44 12.90 -3.05
CA PRO A 25 -0.84 12.89 -3.77
C PRO A 25 -1.79 13.98 -3.21
N LEU A 26 -2.86 14.24 -3.94
CA LEU A 26 -3.99 14.99 -3.39
C LEU A 26 -4.70 14.10 -2.36
N VAL A 27 -4.84 14.58 -1.12
CA VAL A 27 -5.62 13.88 -0.09
C VAL A 27 -6.97 14.56 0.03
N ILE A 28 -8.05 13.79 -0.10
CA ILE A 28 -9.43 14.27 0.08
C ILE A 28 -10.11 13.50 1.21
N GLU A 29 -10.98 14.19 1.94
CA GLU A 29 -11.82 13.56 2.95
C GLU A 29 -13.17 13.18 2.35
N ILE A 30 -13.66 12.00 2.72
CA ILE A 30 -14.96 11.47 2.29
C ILE A 30 -15.79 11.04 3.50
N SER A 31 -17.11 10.93 3.32
CA SER A 31 -18.06 10.66 4.40
C SER A 31 -18.20 9.18 4.80
N ILE A 32 -17.33 8.29 4.29
CA ILE A 32 -17.37 6.86 4.61
C ILE A 32 -16.51 6.63 5.87
N PRO A 33 -17.02 6.04 6.96
CA PRO A 33 -16.22 5.85 8.16
C PRO A 33 -15.17 4.74 7.98
N PHE A 34 -14.00 4.90 8.60
CA PHE A 34 -12.91 3.90 8.64
C PHE A 34 -12.47 3.34 7.28
N TYR A 35 -12.44 4.20 6.26
CA TYR A 35 -12.17 3.80 4.89
C TYR A 35 -10.96 4.56 4.33
N GLY A 36 -10.21 3.93 3.44
CA GLY A 36 -9.10 4.53 2.70
C GLY A 36 -9.08 3.94 1.30
N PHE A 37 -8.73 4.77 0.32
CA PHE A 37 -8.58 4.32 -1.06
C PHE A 37 -7.66 5.24 -1.86
N TYR A 38 -6.70 4.66 -2.56
CA TYR A 38 -5.86 5.34 -3.54
C TYR A 38 -6.34 5.12 -4.98
N LYS A 39 -6.44 6.21 -5.76
CA LYS A 39 -6.58 6.17 -7.22
C LYS A 39 -6.10 7.43 -7.91
N ASP A 40 -5.39 7.26 -9.03
CA ASP A 40 -5.05 8.33 -9.98
C ASP A 40 -4.49 9.61 -9.32
N ASN A 41 -3.53 9.47 -8.39
CA ASN A 41 -2.94 10.56 -7.56
C ASN A 41 -3.82 11.13 -6.46
N VAL A 42 -4.96 10.51 -6.19
CA VAL A 42 -5.87 10.92 -5.12
C VAL A 42 -5.90 9.83 -4.07
N VAL A 43 -5.69 10.22 -2.81
CA VAL A 43 -5.92 9.38 -1.64
C VAL A 43 -7.20 9.90 -0.98
N ALA A 44 -8.25 9.09 -1.01
CA ALA A 44 -9.50 9.36 -0.33
C ALA A 44 -9.48 8.73 1.06
N ILE A 45 -9.78 9.52 2.08
CA ILE A 45 -9.78 9.08 3.48
C ILE A 45 -11.13 9.34 4.11
N GLY A 46 -11.63 8.33 4.79
CA GLY A 46 -12.88 8.36 5.50
C GLY A 46 -12.87 9.17 6.79
N TYR A 47 -14.00 9.15 7.49
CA TYR A 47 -14.08 9.72 8.84
C TYR A 47 -13.57 8.71 9.89
N PHE A 48 -12.57 9.13 10.67
CA PHE A 48 -11.99 8.32 11.74
C PHE A 48 -12.26 8.88 13.15
N GLY A 49 -12.96 10.01 13.30
CA GLY A 49 -13.18 10.62 14.62
C GLY A 49 -11.86 10.82 15.39
N ASP A 50 -11.80 10.29 16.61
CA ASP A 50 -10.62 10.38 17.49
C ASP A 50 -9.59 9.24 17.27
N TYR A 51 -9.80 8.36 16.29
CA TYR A 51 -8.92 7.22 15.96
C TYR A 51 -7.74 7.65 15.08
N GLU A 52 -6.88 8.54 15.62
CA GLU A 52 -5.74 9.12 14.91
C GLU A 52 -4.72 8.07 14.43
N TYR A 53 -4.53 6.99 15.20
CA TYR A 53 -3.58 5.93 14.88
C TYR A 53 -4.03 5.11 13.67
N GLU A 54 -5.32 4.79 13.61
CA GLU A 54 -5.95 4.08 12.51
C GLU A 54 -5.95 4.95 11.25
N LEU A 55 -6.25 6.24 11.39
CA LEU A 55 -6.14 7.23 10.31
C LEU A 55 -4.72 7.28 9.73
N GLU A 56 -3.70 7.40 10.59
CA GLU A 56 -2.30 7.46 10.16
C GLU A 56 -1.87 6.16 9.45
N ARG A 57 -2.28 5.00 9.98
CA ARG A 57 -2.00 3.71 9.36
C ARG A 57 -2.64 3.60 7.98
N THR A 58 -3.92 3.96 7.85
CA THR A 58 -4.63 3.96 6.57
C THR A 58 -3.94 4.90 5.57
N LEU A 59 -3.51 6.08 6.00
CA LEU A 59 -2.75 7.00 5.16
C LEU A 59 -1.42 6.39 4.68
N ILE A 60 -0.66 5.73 5.56
CA ILE A 60 0.60 5.05 5.17
C ILE A 60 0.33 3.98 4.12
N HIS A 61 -0.73 3.20 4.31
CA HIS A 61 -1.14 2.15 3.38
C HIS A 61 -1.48 2.72 1.98
N GLU A 62 -2.34 3.73 1.91
CA GLU A 62 -2.71 4.35 0.62
C GLU A 62 -1.55 5.10 -0.04
N LEU A 63 -0.67 5.71 0.75
CA LEU A 63 0.55 6.32 0.22
C LEU A 63 1.53 5.28 -0.34
N ALA A 64 1.59 4.07 0.23
CA ALA A 64 2.39 2.98 -0.32
C ALA A 64 1.85 2.55 -1.69
N HIS A 65 0.53 2.43 -1.85
CA HIS A 65 -0.12 2.20 -3.14
C HIS A 65 0.20 3.29 -4.16
N PHE A 66 0.13 4.57 -3.74
CA PHE A 66 0.54 5.70 -4.60
C PHE A 66 1.98 5.54 -5.11
N ILE A 67 2.93 5.20 -4.23
CA ILE A 67 4.33 5.04 -4.62
C ILE A 67 4.52 3.84 -5.55
N GLN A 68 3.86 2.73 -5.23
CA GLN A 68 3.88 1.56 -6.09
C GLN A 68 3.36 1.92 -7.48
N ASP A 69 2.21 2.59 -7.59
CA ASP A 69 1.68 3.03 -8.88
C ASP A 69 2.64 3.97 -9.65
N LYS A 70 3.32 4.89 -8.96
CA LYS A 70 4.27 5.80 -9.59
C LYS A 70 5.52 5.14 -10.14
N ILE A 71 6.01 4.12 -9.47
CA ILE A 71 7.29 3.48 -9.80
C ILE A 71 7.06 2.22 -10.64
N CYS A 72 6.20 1.32 -10.16
CA CYS A 72 5.86 0.04 -10.78
C CYS A 72 4.96 0.24 -12.01
N LYS A 73 4.04 1.21 -12.00
CA LYS A 73 2.94 1.35 -12.98
C LYS A 73 2.30 -0.03 -13.27
N PRO A 74 1.48 -0.56 -12.36
CA PRO A 74 0.94 -1.90 -12.46
C PRO A 74 0.37 -2.21 -13.85
N LYS A 75 0.58 -3.42 -14.35
CA LYS A 75 0.06 -3.87 -15.65
C LYS A 75 -1.47 -3.88 -15.68
N PHE A 76 -2.10 -3.99 -14.51
CA PHE A 76 -3.53 -4.18 -14.34
C PHE A 76 -4.17 -3.11 -13.42
N PRO A 77 -4.08 -1.81 -13.76
CA PRO A 77 -4.46 -0.73 -12.84
C PRO A 77 -5.97 -0.73 -12.50
N TYR A 78 -6.82 -1.23 -13.40
CA TYR A 78 -8.27 -1.30 -13.18
C TYR A 78 -8.71 -2.50 -12.33
N LEU A 79 -7.84 -3.49 -12.10
CA LEU A 79 -8.17 -4.66 -11.30
C LEU A 79 -8.22 -4.35 -9.80
N HIS A 80 -7.44 -3.36 -9.34
CA HIS A 80 -7.51 -2.85 -7.95
C HIS A 80 -8.91 -2.31 -7.61
N MET A 81 -9.54 -1.60 -8.55
CA MET A 81 -10.87 -1.00 -8.40
C MET A 81 -12.03 -2.01 -8.45
N ILE A 82 -11.86 -3.13 -9.17
CA ILE A 82 -12.92 -4.16 -9.31
C ILE A 82 -13.15 -4.91 -7.98
N ILE A 83 -12.22 -4.81 -7.03
CA ILE A 83 -12.18 -5.65 -5.82
C ILE A 83 -12.76 -4.97 -4.60
N GLU A 84 -12.54 -3.66 -4.44
CA GLU A 84 -13.20 -2.94 -3.35
C GLU A 84 -14.71 -2.76 -3.61
N GLY A 85 -15.14 -2.80 -4.88
CA GLY A 85 -16.54 -2.63 -5.28
C GLY A 85 -17.33 -3.92 -5.57
N ILE A 86 -16.68 -5.05 -5.86
CA ILE A 86 -17.39 -6.32 -6.15
C ILE A 86 -16.94 -7.37 -5.14
N PRO A 87 -17.81 -7.80 -4.21
CA PRO A 87 -17.58 -9.02 -3.47
C PRO A 87 -17.65 -10.17 -4.49
N LEU A 88 -16.51 -10.55 -5.06
CA LEU A 88 -16.42 -11.67 -5.97
C LEU A 88 -16.61 -12.95 -5.16
N LEU A 89 -17.88 -13.35 -5.03
CA LEU A 89 -18.42 -14.63 -4.56
C LEU A 89 -17.81 -15.86 -5.27
N PHE A 90 -16.86 -15.67 -6.19
CA PHE A 90 -16.24 -16.70 -7.00
C PHE A 90 -14.71 -16.62 -6.92
N GLY A 91 -14.18 -17.03 -5.77
CA GLY A 91 -12.88 -17.69 -5.68
C GLY A 91 -11.70 -16.98 -6.35
N ILE A 92 -11.16 -15.95 -5.70
CA ILE A 92 -9.73 -15.61 -5.85
C ILE A 92 -8.96 -16.67 -5.03
N GLY A 93 -8.95 -17.88 -5.59
CA GLY A 93 -8.49 -19.09 -4.93
C GLY A 93 -7.02 -19.37 -5.21
N ASN A 94 -6.61 -19.17 -6.47
CA ASN A 94 -5.29 -19.46 -7.03
C ASN A 94 -5.06 -18.65 -8.32
N GLY A 95 -3.80 -18.57 -8.77
CA GLY A 95 -3.44 -18.05 -10.09
C GLY A 95 -2.88 -16.62 -10.10
N LYS A 96 -2.52 -16.13 -11.29
CA LYS A 96 -1.83 -14.84 -11.48
C LYS A 96 -2.58 -13.64 -10.91
N LEU A 97 -3.91 -13.71 -10.89
CA LEU A 97 -4.74 -12.63 -10.35
C LEU A 97 -4.62 -12.52 -8.82
N LEU A 98 -4.66 -13.65 -8.10
CA LEU A 98 -4.38 -13.66 -6.66
C LEU A 98 -2.95 -13.18 -6.38
N GLY A 99 -1.98 -13.64 -7.17
CA GLY A 99 -0.59 -13.20 -7.06
C GLY A 99 -0.45 -11.69 -7.23
N TYR A 100 -1.16 -11.10 -8.20
CA TYR A 100 -1.20 -9.65 -8.38
C TYR A 100 -1.78 -8.91 -7.17
N TYR A 101 -2.90 -9.36 -6.60
CA TYR A 101 -3.45 -8.70 -5.41
C TYR A 101 -2.55 -8.85 -4.18
N GLN A 102 -1.95 -10.01 -3.99
CA GLN A 102 -0.95 -10.22 -2.93
C GLN A 102 0.28 -9.35 -3.12
N PHE A 103 0.67 -9.08 -4.37
CA PHE A 103 1.75 -8.16 -4.68
C PHE A 103 1.40 -6.70 -4.35
N VAL A 104 0.19 -6.25 -4.68
CA VAL A 104 -0.24 -4.85 -4.44
C VAL A 104 -0.59 -4.64 -2.96
N GLU A 105 -1.60 -5.34 -2.45
CA GLU A 105 -2.08 -5.17 -1.06
C GLU A 105 -1.08 -5.68 -0.03
N GLY A 106 -0.36 -6.75 -0.36
CA GLY A 106 0.68 -7.26 0.52
C GLY A 106 1.85 -6.30 0.70
N PHE A 107 2.20 -5.53 -0.35
CA PHE A 107 3.25 -4.51 -0.25
C PHE A 107 2.85 -3.39 0.71
N ALA A 108 1.65 -2.83 0.52
CA ALA A 108 1.14 -1.75 1.37
C ALA A 108 0.92 -2.20 2.81
N THR A 109 0.34 -3.40 3.00
CA THR A 109 0.12 -4.00 4.32
C THR A 109 1.44 -4.25 5.05
N TRP A 110 2.43 -4.83 4.36
CA TRP A 110 3.75 -5.06 4.94
C TRP A 110 4.40 -3.75 5.37
N ILE A 111 4.36 -2.72 4.54
CA ILE A 111 4.89 -1.39 4.87
C ILE A 111 4.20 -0.80 6.09
N ASP A 112 2.86 -0.79 6.11
CA ASP A 112 2.13 -0.18 7.21
C ASP A 112 2.40 -0.90 8.54
N GLU A 113 2.56 -2.23 8.52
CA GLU A 113 2.86 -3.01 9.71
C GLU A 113 4.32 -2.87 10.17
N GLU A 114 5.28 -2.73 9.27
CA GLU A 114 6.67 -2.43 9.63
C GLU A 114 6.81 -1.04 10.27
N ILE A 115 6.02 -0.07 9.82
CA ILE A 115 6.07 1.31 10.33
C ILE A 115 5.25 1.46 11.62
N MET A 116 4.05 0.90 11.65
CA MET A 116 3.06 1.15 12.71
C MET A 116 2.95 0.01 13.71
N GLY A 117 3.52 -1.16 13.41
CA GLY A 117 3.43 -2.37 14.22
C GLY A 117 2.49 -3.41 13.61
N TYR A 118 2.82 -4.68 13.83
CA TYR A 118 2.03 -5.82 13.36
C TYR A 118 0.66 -5.88 14.03
N ARG A 119 -0.42 -6.15 13.28
CA ARG A 119 -1.79 -6.22 13.83
C ARG A 119 -2.09 -7.52 14.60
N GLY A 120 -1.23 -8.53 14.49
CA GLY A 120 -1.42 -9.83 15.15
C GLY A 120 -2.11 -10.85 14.26
N ASP A 121 -1.74 -12.13 14.42
CA ASP A 121 -2.33 -13.24 13.67
C ASP A 121 -3.85 -13.34 13.93
N GLU A 122 -4.26 -13.14 15.18
CA GLU A 122 -5.67 -13.21 15.60
C GLU A 122 -6.55 -12.19 14.88
N TYR A 123 -6.06 -10.96 14.70
CA TYR A 123 -6.75 -9.94 13.91
C TYR A 123 -6.98 -10.46 12.48
N TRP A 124 -5.94 -10.97 11.84
CA TRP A 124 -6.02 -11.45 10.48
C TRP A 124 -6.91 -12.71 10.34
N PHE A 125 -6.93 -13.59 11.33
CA PHE A 125 -7.86 -14.73 11.34
C PHE A 125 -9.32 -14.31 11.56
N SER A 126 -9.57 -13.14 12.15
CA SER A 126 -10.92 -12.60 12.37
C SER A 126 -11.52 -11.91 11.14
N VAL A 127 -10.68 -11.43 10.20
CA VAL A 127 -11.17 -10.80 8.97
C VAL A 127 -11.67 -11.86 7.97
N PRO A 128 -12.55 -11.49 7.01
CA PRO A 128 -12.98 -12.40 5.98
C PRO A 128 -11.78 -13.06 5.26
N LYS A 129 -11.91 -14.34 4.92
CA LYS A 129 -10.85 -15.19 4.33
C LYS A 129 -10.15 -14.55 3.12
N TYR A 130 -10.84 -13.69 2.39
CA TYR A 130 -10.28 -12.94 1.28
C TYR A 130 -9.21 -11.93 1.73
N TYR A 131 -9.52 -11.07 2.71
CA TYR A 131 -8.56 -10.11 3.26
C TYR A 131 -7.34 -10.83 3.85
N PHE A 132 -7.56 -11.92 4.59
CA PHE A 132 -6.47 -12.76 5.08
C PHE A 132 -5.54 -13.27 3.95
N LYS A 133 -6.12 -13.73 2.83
CA LYS A 133 -5.35 -14.24 1.70
C LYS A 133 -4.59 -13.17 0.93
N VAL A 134 -5.16 -11.97 0.80
CA VAL A 134 -4.60 -10.91 -0.04
C VAL A 134 -3.63 -10.04 0.75
N TYR A 135 -4.08 -9.53 1.89
CA TYR A 135 -3.32 -8.57 2.70
C TYR A 135 -2.29 -9.32 3.54
N TYR A 136 -2.74 -10.20 4.44
CA TYR A 136 -1.84 -10.87 5.37
C TYR A 136 -0.88 -11.87 4.71
N LYS A 137 -1.39 -12.82 3.91
CA LYS A 137 -0.52 -13.74 3.17
C LYS A 137 0.31 -13.02 2.09
N GLY A 138 -0.17 -11.91 1.55
CA GLY A 138 0.63 -11.08 0.64
C GLY A 138 1.80 -10.45 1.39
N ALA A 139 1.55 -9.81 2.52
CA ALA A 139 2.58 -9.21 3.37
C ALA A 139 3.61 -10.23 3.85
N GLU A 140 3.21 -11.47 4.13
CA GLU A 140 4.13 -12.58 4.44
C GLU A 140 5.17 -12.85 3.34
N ILE A 141 4.83 -12.61 2.06
CA ILE A 141 5.79 -12.74 0.96
C ILE A 141 6.89 -11.70 1.13
N PHE A 142 6.53 -10.44 1.37
CA PHE A 142 7.48 -9.34 1.56
C PHE A 142 8.34 -9.52 2.81
N ARG A 143 7.75 -9.94 3.94
CA ARG A 143 8.47 -10.19 5.19
C ARG A 143 9.62 -11.19 5.01
N LYS A 144 9.44 -12.21 4.16
CA LYS A 144 10.44 -13.27 3.92
C LYS A 144 11.59 -12.82 3.03
N LEU A 145 11.44 -11.74 2.27
CA LEU A 145 12.46 -11.26 1.34
C LEU A 145 13.56 -10.44 2.02
N GLY A 146 13.29 -9.86 3.20
CA GLY A 146 14.16 -8.85 3.82
C GLY A 146 13.89 -7.46 3.24
N LYS A 147 14.08 -6.40 4.04
CA LYS A 147 13.59 -5.04 3.72
C LYS A 147 14.03 -4.52 2.35
N LYS A 148 15.30 -4.71 1.99
CA LYS A 148 15.86 -4.17 0.75
C LYS A 148 15.29 -4.90 -0.47
N GLU A 149 15.31 -6.24 -0.46
CA GLU A 149 14.73 -7.06 -1.52
C GLU A 149 13.22 -6.87 -1.62
N ALA A 150 12.51 -6.73 -0.49
CA ALA A 150 11.07 -6.50 -0.45
C ALA A 150 10.67 -5.18 -1.13
N ILE A 151 11.41 -4.09 -0.87
CA ILE A 151 11.20 -2.80 -1.55
C ILE A 151 11.49 -2.93 -3.05
N GLU A 152 12.58 -3.59 -3.43
CA GLU A 152 12.94 -3.76 -4.84
C GLU A 152 11.90 -4.60 -5.59
N TYR A 153 11.46 -5.71 -4.99
CA TYR A 153 10.38 -6.55 -5.50
C TYR A 153 9.09 -5.74 -5.66
N GLY A 154 8.60 -5.09 -4.60
CA GLY A 154 7.34 -4.36 -4.60
C GLY A 154 7.27 -3.19 -5.59
N LEU A 155 8.41 -2.62 -5.97
CA LEU A 155 8.47 -1.45 -6.84
C LEU A 155 8.90 -1.76 -8.28
N THR A 156 9.48 -2.93 -8.56
CA THR A 156 10.12 -3.20 -9.87
C THR A 156 9.85 -4.57 -10.47
N ASP A 157 9.11 -5.45 -9.78
CA ASP A 157 8.84 -6.80 -10.26
C ASP A 157 8.23 -6.81 -11.67
N ARG A 158 8.93 -7.42 -12.62
CA ARG A 158 8.53 -7.38 -14.04
C ARG A 158 7.33 -8.27 -14.35
N GLU A 159 6.89 -9.15 -13.44
CA GLU A 159 5.66 -9.88 -13.63
C GLU A 159 4.47 -8.92 -13.59
N PHE A 160 4.45 -8.03 -12.59
CA PHE A 160 3.30 -7.16 -12.31
C PHE A 160 3.49 -5.67 -12.66
N CYS A 161 4.73 -5.19 -12.77
CA CYS A 161 5.08 -3.81 -13.14
C CYS A 161 5.28 -3.63 -14.64
N LYS A 162 4.86 -2.48 -15.18
CA LYS A 162 5.32 -2.02 -16.50
C LYS A 162 6.79 -1.57 -16.39
N ASP A 163 7.50 -1.55 -17.51
CA ASP A 163 8.97 -1.39 -17.57
C ASP A 163 9.51 -0.35 -16.57
N PRO A 164 10.36 -0.73 -15.58
CA PRO A 164 10.65 0.06 -14.37
C PRO A 164 11.61 1.26 -14.58
N GLN A 165 11.57 1.89 -15.76
CA GLN A 165 12.54 2.90 -16.23
C GLN A 165 12.74 4.10 -15.28
N LYS A 166 11.83 4.34 -14.32
CA LYS A 166 11.93 5.45 -13.35
C LYS A 166 12.68 5.14 -12.05
N TYR A 167 12.87 3.88 -11.67
CA TYR A 167 13.41 3.53 -10.34
C TYR A 167 14.89 3.90 -10.18
N LYS A 168 15.73 3.66 -11.21
CA LYS A 168 17.15 4.06 -11.16
C LYS A 168 17.31 5.58 -10.99
N LEU A 169 16.50 6.37 -11.70
CA LEU A 169 16.56 7.84 -11.65
C LEU A 169 16.22 8.42 -10.26
N LEU A 170 15.22 7.86 -9.56
CA LEU A 170 14.84 8.33 -8.21
C LEU A 170 15.88 8.02 -7.14
N ARG A 171 16.63 6.90 -7.27
CA ARG A 171 17.77 6.58 -6.40
C ARG A 171 19.02 7.44 -6.69
N THR A 172 19.26 7.82 -7.94
CA THR A 172 20.46 8.61 -8.29
C THR A 172 20.35 10.07 -7.82
N ILE A 173 19.13 10.63 -7.80
CA ILE A 173 18.90 12.00 -7.32
C ILE A 173 19.20 12.14 -5.82
N SER A 174 19.00 11.09 -5.00
CA SER A 174 19.22 11.15 -3.55
C SER A 174 20.66 10.88 -3.09
N ILE A 175 21.48 10.17 -3.88
CA ILE A 175 22.90 9.92 -3.56
C ILE A 175 23.79 11.12 -3.93
N SER A 176 23.27 12.05 -4.74
CA SER A 176 24.02 13.19 -5.27
C SER A 176 23.96 14.45 -4.39
N ASN A 177 23.44 14.37 -3.17
CA ASN A 177 23.41 15.46 -2.18
C ASN A 177 24.42 15.24 -1.06
#